data_AF-A0A358M4G0-F1
#
_entry.id   AF-A0A358M4G0-F1
#
_cell.length_a   1.000
_cell.length_b   1.000
_cell.length_c   1.000
_cell.angle_alpha   90.00
_cell.angle_beta   90.00
_cell.angle_gamma   90.00
#
_symmetry.space_group_name_H-M   'P 1'
#
loop_
_entity.id
_entity.type
_entity.pdbx_description
1 polymer ?
#
loop_
_entity_poly.entity_id
_entity_poly.type
_entity_poly.pdbx_seq_one_letter_code
_entity_poly.pdbx_strand_id
1 'polypeptide(L)'
;MTEEESRLNIMLKDSTVVPLSTVKNYINKSSSGGYTVNVDGDRVEQTGDLTDYNENTLFTMSKTYDEYGKITVISFTLKDQSFAKAT
;
A
#
# COMPACT_ATOMS: atom_id res chain seq x y z
N MET A 1 -24.67 13.23 7.89
CA MET A 1 -23.36 12.55 7.87
C MET A 1 -22.71 12.82 9.21
N THR A 2 -22.53 11.79 10.02
CA THR A 2 -21.79 11.90 11.29
C THR A 2 -20.28 11.95 11.02
N GLU A 3 -19.51 12.37 12.02
CA GLU A 3 -18.05 12.36 11.96
C GLU A 3 -17.52 10.92 11.80
N GLU A 4 -18.18 9.94 12.41
CA GLU A 4 -17.93 8.52 12.21
C GLU A 4 -18.24 8.05 10.79
N GLU A 5 -19.36 8.46 10.19
CA GLU A 5 -19.65 8.13 8.78
C GLU A 5 -18.67 8.77 7.80
N SER A 6 -18.12 9.94 8.12
CA SER A 6 -17.05 10.59 7.35
C SER A 6 -15.72 9.84 7.47
N ARG A 7 -15.34 9.43 8.68
CA ARG A 7 -14.15 8.62 8.93
C ARG A 7 -14.28 7.25 8.25
N LEU A 8 -15.44 6.60 8.37
CA LEU A 8 -15.74 5.34 7.70
C LEU A 8 -15.67 5.50 6.17
N ASN A 9 -16.21 6.58 5.60
CA ASN A 9 -16.13 6.85 4.16
C ASN A 9 -14.70 7.14 3.67
N ILE A 10 -13.87 7.79 4.48
CA ILE A 10 -12.44 7.99 4.18
C ILE A 10 -11.72 6.64 4.22
N MET A 11 -11.98 5.82 5.24
CA MET A 11 -11.41 4.48 5.37
C MET A 11 -11.88 3.51 4.27
N LEU A 12 -13.13 3.61 3.83
CA LEU A 12 -13.72 2.79 2.77
C LEU A 12 -13.31 3.22 1.35
N LYS A 13 -12.82 4.45 1.16
CA LYS A 13 -12.45 4.98 -0.17
C LYS A 13 -10.98 4.88 -0.55
N ASP A 14 -10.08 4.56 0.37
CA ASP A 14 -8.63 4.59 0.08
C ASP A 14 -8.08 3.33 -0.59
N SER A 15 -8.95 2.38 -0.98
CA SER A 15 -8.55 1.20 -1.75
C SER A 15 -8.34 1.55 -3.21
N THR A 16 -7.11 1.93 -3.58
CA THR A 16 -6.76 2.27 -4.97
C THR A 16 -5.87 1.18 -5.57
N VAL A 17 -6.14 0.81 -6.82
CA VAL A 17 -5.28 -0.12 -7.55
C VAL A 17 -4.09 0.64 -8.12
N VAL A 18 -2.88 0.19 -7.80
CA VAL A 18 -1.64 0.88 -8.15
C VAL A 18 -0.61 -0.08 -8.75
N PRO A 19 0.27 0.39 -9.64
CA PRO A 19 1.37 -0.41 -10.19
C PRO A 19 2.54 -0.55 -9.22
N LEU A 20 3.43 -1.50 -9.48
CA LEU A 20 4.68 -1.74 -8.73
C LEU A 20 5.54 -0.47 -8.56
N SER A 21 5.59 0.42 -9.56
CA SER A 21 6.33 1.67 -9.48
C SER A 21 5.83 2.60 -8.37
N THR A 22 4.51 2.58 -8.12
CA THR A 22 3.91 3.35 -7.02
C THR A 22 4.27 2.74 -5.67
N VAL A 23 4.22 1.42 -5.55
CA VAL A 23 4.67 0.69 -4.34
C VAL A 23 6.12 1.07 -4.01
N LYS A 24 7.02 0.99 -4.99
CA LYS A 24 8.44 1.34 -4.82
C LYS A 24 8.64 2.79 -4.37
N ASN A 25 7.85 3.72 -4.90
CA ASN A 25 7.89 5.13 -4.50
C ASN A 25 7.48 5.33 -3.03
N TYR A 26 6.47 4.60 -2.53
CA TYR A 26 6.09 4.65 -1.12
C TYR A 26 7.14 4.02 -0.21
N ILE A 27 7.78 2.93 -0.62
CA ILE A 27 8.90 2.33 0.14
C ILE A 27 10.04 3.35 0.29
N ASN A 28 10.45 3.99 -0.82
CA ASN A 28 11.53 4.99 -0.81
C ASN A 28 11.22 6.22 0.06
N LYS A 29 9.93 6.53 0.27
CA LYS A 29 9.46 7.68 1.05
C LYS A 29 8.99 7.31 2.45
N SER A 30 9.01 6.03 2.83
CA SER A 30 8.50 5.54 4.10
C SER A 30 9.22 6.19 5.29
N SER A 31 10.55 6.23 5.24
CA SER A 31 11.40 6.84 6.28
C SER A 31 11.13 8.34 6.45
N SER A 32 11.11 9.11 5.35
CA SER A 32 10.86 10.56 5.41
C SER A 32 9.40 10.91 5.70
N GLY A 33 8.46 10.05 5.31
CA GLY A 33 7.04 10.17 5.62
C GLY A 33 6.66 9.71 7.03
N GLY A 34 7.55 8.99 7.72
CA GLY A 34 7.29 8.45 9.05
C GLY A 34 6.16 7.42 9.09
N TYR A 35 6.02 6.64 8.02
CA TYR A 35 5.08 5.52 7.93
C TYR A 35 5.82 4.24 7.53
N THR A 36 5.15 3.12 7.72
CA THR A 36 5.66 1.79 7.39
C THR A 36 4.97 1.27 6.13
N VAL A 37 5.66 0.44 5.36
CA VAL A 37 5.10 -0.17 4.14
C VAL A 37 5.04 -1.68 4.32
N ASN A 38 3.86 -2.24 4.07
CA ASN A 38 3.65 -3.68 4.00
C ASN A 38 3.28 -4.05 2.55
N VAL A 39 3.87 -5.11 2.03
CA VAL A 39 3.55 -5.67 0.71
C VAL A 39 3.21 -7.14 0.90
N ASP A 40 2.01 -7.53 0.47
CA ASP A 40 1.44 -8.87 0.61
C ASP A 40 1.48 -9.48 2.01
N GLY A 41 1.41 -8.62 3.03
CA GLY A 41 1.43 -9.03 4.44
C GLY A 41 2.79 -8.90 5.11
N ASP A 42 3.87 -8.77 4.33
CA ASP A 42 5.23 -8.61 4.85
C ASP A 42 5.66 -7.15 4.91
N ARG A 43 6.41 -6.79 5.96
CA ARG A 43 7.01 -5.46 6.07
C ARG A 43 8.17 -5.35 5.08
N VAL A 44 8.17 -4.28 4.29
CA VAL A 44 9.21 -4.01 3.28
C VAL A 44 9.90 -2.69 3.57
N GLU A 45 11.23 -2.72 3.64
CA GLU A 45 12.05 -1.54 3.94
C GLU A 45 12.82 -1.05 2.72
N GLN A 46 13.09 -1.93 1.74
CA GLN A 46 13.82 -1.56 0.54
C GLN A 46 13.14 -2.09 -0.72
N THR A 47 13.25 -1.33 -1.81
CA THR A 47 12.64 -1.72 -3.09
C THR A 47 13.28 -2.97 -3.71
N GLY A 48 14.50 -3.32 -3.27
CA GLY A 48 15.20 -4.54 -3.64
C GLY A 48 14.53 -5.81 -3.11
N ASP A 49 13.69 -5.71 -2.08
CA ASP A 49 12.99 -6.85 -1.47
C ASP A 49 11.78 -7.32 -2.32
N LEU A 50 11.44 -6.56 -3.38
CA LEU A 50 10.30 -6.83 -4.27
C LEU A 50 10.70 -7.65 -5.51
N THR A 51 11.51 -8.69 -5.35
CA THR A 51 12.01 -9.52 -6.47
C THR A 51 10.93 -10.38 -7.11
N ASP A 52 9.90 -10.71 -6.36
CA ASP A 52 8.86 -11.67 -6.78
C ASP A 52 7.78 -11.02 -7.66
N TYR A 53 7.87 -9.70 -7.89
CA TYR A 53 6.87 -8.92 -8.60
C TYR A 53 7.45 -8.33 -9.89
N ASN A 54 6.78 -8.57 -11.02
CA ASN A 54 7.12 -7.95 -12.30
C ASN A 54 6.43 -6.57 -12.45
N GLU A 55 6.83 -5.79 -13.47
CA GLU A 55 6.33 -4.43 -13.69
C GLU A 55 4.82 -4.33 -13.97
N ASN A 56 4.19 -5.42 -14.42
CA ASN A 56 2.76 -5.49 -14.70
C ASN A 56 1.93 -5.87 -13.45
N THR A 57 2.59 -6.15 -12.33
CA THR A 57 1.92 -6.50 -11.08
C THR A 57 1.12 -5.32 -10.55
N LEU A 58 -0.14 -5.57 -10.20
CA LEU A 58 -1.05 -4.59 -9.64
C LEU A 58 -1.36 -4.92 -8.18
N PHE A 59 -1.36 -3.87 -7.36
CA PHE A 59 -1.62 -3.96 -5.93
C PHE A 59 -2.84 -3.13 -5.56
N THR A 60 -3.62 -3.64 -4.64
CA THR A 60 -4.60 -2.86 -3.90
C THR A 60 -3.88 -2.17 -2.76
N MET A 61 -3.81 -0.84 -2.80
CA MET A 61 -3.24 -0.01 -1.74
C MET A 61 -4.32 0.27 -0.68
N SER A 62 -3.98 0.16 0.59
CA SER A 62 -4.76 0.67 1.71
C SER A 62 -3.86 1.45 2.67
N LYS A 63 -4.46 2.39 3.40
CA LYS A 63 -3.74 3.25 4.35
C LYS A 63 -4.36 3.14 5.72
N THR A 64 -3.52 3.06 6.73
CA THR A 64 -3.91 3.14 8.13
C THR A 64 -3.47 4.49 8.67
N TYR A 65 -4.36 5.10 9.44
CA TYR A 65 -4.18 6.42 10.02
C TYR A 65 -4.19 6.33 11.55
N ASP A 66 -3.44 7.19 12.23
CA ASP A 66 -3.53 7.36 13.68
C ASP A 66 -4.75 8.20 14.09
N GLU A 67 -4.88 8.45 15.40
CA GLU A 67 -5.96 9.25 15.97
C GLU A 67 -5.98 10.72 15.48
N TYR A 68 -4.84 11.23 14.98
CA TYR A 68 -4.68 12.57 14.44
C TYR A 68 -4.84 12.63 12.91
N GLY A 69 -5.14 11.50 12.27
CA GLY A 69 -5.30 11.41 10.81
C GLY A 69 -3.99 11.37 10.04
N LYS A 70 -2.85 11.12 10.69
CA LYS A 70 -1.56 10.91 10.01
C LYS A 70 -1.44 9.45 9.57
N ILE A 71 -0.91 9.23 8.36
CA ILE A 71 -0.63 7.88 7.85
C ILE A 71 0.46 7.23 8.71
N THR A 72 0.20 6.00 9.18
CA THR A 72 1.15 5.18 9.95
C THR A 72 1.58 3.93 9.20
N VAL A 73 0.69 3.36 8.38
CA VAL A 73 0.94 2.16 7.58
C VAL A 73 0.34 2.33 6.19
N ILE A 74 1.07 1.90 5.18
CA ILE A 74 0.57 1.73 3.82
C ILE A 74 0.73 0.25 3.45
N SER A 75 -0.39 -0.42 3.18
CA SER A 75 -0.40 -1.83 2.84
C SER A 75 -0.73 -2.00 1.36
N PHE A 76 0.02 -2.84 0.68
CA PHE A 76 -0.20 -3.22 -0.71
C PHE A 76 -0.50 -4.70 -0.77
N THR A 77 -1.75 -5.08 -1.02
CA THR A 77 -2.14 -6.48 -1.22
C THR A 77 -2.18 -6.77 -2.71
N LEU A 78 -1.69 -7.93 -3.13
CA LEU A 78 -1.74 -8.31 -4.53
C LEU A 78 -3.21 -8.34 -5.02
N LYS A 79 -3.52 -7.66 -6.13
CA LYS A 79 -4.90 -7.57 -6.62
C LYS A 79 -5.36 -8.87 -7.29
N ASP A 80 -4.47 -9.53 -8.03
CA ASP A 80 -4.73 -10.82 -8.67
C ASP A 80 -3.40 -11.44 -9.15
N GLN A 81 -3.15 -12.72 -8.81
CA GLN A 81 -1.93 -13.47 -9.18
C GLN A 81 -1.87 -13.88 -10.65
N SER A 82 -2.95 -13.67 -11.42
CA SER A 82 -3.05 -14.09 -12.82
C SER A 82 -2.04 -13.43 -13.76
N PHE A 83 -1.34 -12.37 -13.33
CA PHE A 83 -0.24 -11.72 -14.08
C PHE A 83 1.16 -11.93 -13.46
N ALA A 84 1.26 -12.63 -12.32
CA ALA A 84 2.48 -12.68 -11.51
C ALA A 84 3.41 -13.88 -11.80
N LYS A 85 2.95 -14.89 -12.58
CA LYS A 85 3.83 -16.01 -12.94
C LYS A 85 4.82 -15.60 -14.03
N ALA A 86 5.94 -15.00 -13.63
CA ALA A 86 7.17 -15.15 -14.39
C ALA A 86 7.51 -16.65 -14.40
N THR A 87 7.69 -17.21 -15.60
CA THR A 87 8.11 -18.61 -15.80
C THR A 87 9.60 -18.75 -15.51
#